data_AF-A0A7S0H010-F1
#
_entry.id   AF-A0A7S0H010-F1
#
_cell.length_a   1.000
_cell.length_b   1.000
_cell.length_c   1.000
_cell.angle_alpha   90.00
_cell.angle_beta   90.00
_cell.angle_gamma   90.00
#
_symmetry.space_group_name_H-M   'P 1'
#
loop_
_entity.id
_entity.type
_entity.pdbx_description
1 polymer ?
#
loop_
_entity_poly.entity_id
_entity_poly.type
_entity_poly.pdbx_seq_one_letter_code
_entity_poly.pdbx_strand_id
1 'polypeptide(L)'
;FDACYARVVCSEGLALCADGSCQAAASLCPSVTICGAAKPILCPDFTCAASTSECFDESVICTPSNPILCKSGSCVSTTSDCVDFLQPQGSNSKTTGNYQCFDGTFVTAPSDCLERSTNALSSLGVNKQSVSLMVVGSNPSMACNSDEYMCSNGLCVNSNSSKFLCEIVPACPTGMYRCGSGACMSSANACGDFTCPDGLSICADGSCRAPTTCPGYNGCGPDEIECTVSQLCVKELGECTDDSTNWLTRYTYGAKASQIGICSSSCYRDLQPEALSASVFTDVDTTIIAVDDATLGQALTLTVPAGSVESTDSSQPFIFIAPVAESYLRTIKNFHRRSWFPILGNFLEYPQTVLSPVFRCWRSTNIQSFQLNITVSALIDRTYPHIEGDICLASSTTVNGEWRCIHHLYSERVANPVTLSGSSVTASFRTCDTLGGEGSVYAFIYNAPGDFTQTKDENQLSYWERNWIIVAMILIACLTLFACLIYYLWRQLRYREKYKIADRKLRDKKMELERMEQVGANAGNVGTEDVTMENSPLQMQVDNMNKMMESVIDPARLEELCKAQDEALNKRTAYISDLQEDNKKLEGQLMLLRNQIQDAEQRGLLDEEPT
;
A
#
# COMPACT_ATOMS: atom_id res chain seq x y z
N PHE A 1 38.24 -29.63 17.78
CA PHE A 1 39.23 -28.53 17.85
C PHE A 1 38.37 -27.32 18.10
N ASP A 2 38.15 -27.02 19.37
CA ASP A 2 36.94 -26.29 19.78
C ASP A 2 37.34 -24.89 20.23
N ALA A 3 37.31 -23.97 19.27
CA ALA A 3 37.47 -22.54 19.51
C ALA A 3 36.51 -21.80 18.56
N CYS A 4 35.32 -21.45 19.05
CA CYS A 4 34.44 -20.52 18.34
C CYS A 4 34.93 -19.09 18.53
N TYR A 5 34.63 -18.21 17.58
CA TYR A 5 34.41 -16.77 17.78
C TYR A 5 33.11 -16.62 18.68
N ALA A 6 32.90 -15.75 19.71
CA ALA A 6 31.58 -15.71 20.48
C ALA A 6 31.17 -14.41 21.29
N ARG A 7 30.23 -13.60 20.76
CA ARG A 7 29.84 -12.13 20.89
C ARG A 7 30.82 -10.98 21.39
N VAL A 8 31.02 -9.92 20.57
CA VAL A 8 31.48 -8.54 20.93
C VAL A 8 30.18 -7.70 21.11
N VAL A 9 29.99 -6.86 22.15
CA VAL A 9 28.71 -6.13 22.55
C VAL A 9 28.86 -4.72 23.21
N CYS A 10 28.48 -3.58 22.61
CA CYS A 10 28.74 -2.20 23.12
C CYS A 10 28.51 -1.97 24.63
N SER A 11 29.29 -1.07 25.25
CA SER A 11 28.86 -0.39 26.49
C SER A 11 27.51 0.32 26.26
N GLU A 12 26.61 0.28 27.25
CA GLU A 12 25.23 0.80 27.12
C GLU A 12 25.20 2.23 26.53
N GLY A 13 24.48 2.37 25.41
CA GLY A 13 24.28 3.63 24.71
C GLY A 13 25.33 4.01 23.66
N LEU A 14 25.98 3.01 23.06
CA LEU A 14 26.75 3.15 21.82
C LEU A 14 26.34 2.02 20.84
N ALA A 15 26.68 2.12 19.55
CA ALA A 15 26.21 1.21 18.49
C ALA A 15 27.34 0.61 17.62
N LEU A 16 27.23 -0.68 17.26
CA LEU A 16 28.27 -1.43 16.51
C LEU A 16 28.37 -0.97 15.05
N CYS A 17 29.55 -0.54 14.62
CA CYS A 17 29.82 -0.35 13.20
C CYS A 17 30.34 -1.61 12.52
N ALA A 18 30.07 -1.72 11.21
CA ALA A 18 30.47 -2.87 10.41
C ALA A 18 31.95 -3.25 10.56
N ASP A 19 32.85 -2.27 10.69
CA ASP A 19 34.27 -2.51 10.85
C ASP A 19 34.76 -2.73 12.30
N GLY A 20 33.87 -2.55 13.28
CA GLY A 20 34.08 -2.89 14.68
C GLY A 20 33.73 -1.82 15.72
N SER A 21 33.46 -0.54 15.37
CA SER A 21 33.26 0.53 16.39
C SER A 21 32.20 0.20 17.42
N CYS A 22 32.24 0.91 18.56
CA CYS A 22 31.00 1.54 19.03
C CYS A 22 31.05 3.03 18.78
N GLN A 23 30.17 3.56 17.95
CA GLN A 23 29.94 5.01 17.88
C GLN A 23 28.77 5.41 18.79
N ALA A 24 28.60 6.69 19.09
CA ALA A 24 27.43 7.17 19.84
C ALA A 24 26.07 6.87 19.16
N ALA A 25 26.09 6.62 17.85
CA ALA A 25 25.00 6.06 17.04
C ALA A 25 25.62 5.46 15.76
N ALA A 26 25.02 4.44 15.16
CA ALA A 26 25.61 3.80 13.97
C ALA A 26 25.56 4.66 12.69
N SER A 27 24.86 5.81 12.71
CA SER A 27 24.98 6.83 11.66
C SER A 27 26.37 7.45 11.56
N LEU A 28 27.22 7.30 12.59
CA LEU A 28 28.62 7.72 12.59
C LEU A 28 29.58 6.61 12.12
N CYS A 29 29.06 5.47 11.65
CA CYS A 29 29.87 4.38 11.14
C CYS A 29 30.51 4.70 9.79
N PRO A 30 31.82 4.46 9.61
CA PRO A 30 32.45 4.63 8.31
C PRO A 30 31.92 3.60 7.31
N SER A 31 31.68 4.05 6.08
CA SER A 31 31.12 3.24 5.00
C SER A 31 32.07 2.10 4.57
N VAL A 32 31.52 0.89 4.47
CA VAL A 32 32.25 -0.34 4.16
C VAL A 32 32.89 -0.31 2.77
N THR A 33 34.17 -0.69 2.69
CA THR A 33 34.92 -0.81 1.43
C THR A 33 34.38 -1.98 0.59
N ILE A 34 34.08 -1.73 -0.70
CA ILE A 34 33.67 -2.78 -1.64
C ILE A 34 34.89 -3.30 -2.41
N CYS A 35 34.98 -4.61 -2.55
CA CYS A 35 36.16 -5.27 -3.11
C CYS A 35 36.08 -5.52 -4.62
N GLY A 36 37.10 -5.06 -5.34
CA GLY A 36 37.18 -5.15 -6.81
C GLY A 36 37.46 -6.57 -7.32
N ALA A 37 37.08 -6.86 -8.56
CA ALA A 37 37.06 -8.21 -9.13
C ALA A 37 38.39 -9.00 -9.11
N ALA A 38 39.54 -8.34 -9.03
CA ALA A 38 40.85 -8.99 -8.89
C ALA A 38 41.12 -9.52 -7.47
N LYS A 39 40.41 -8.98 -6.48
CA LYS A 39 40.49 -9.32 -5.07
C LYS A 39 39.09 -9.29 -4.44
N PRO A 40 38.17 -10.19 -4.84
CA PRO A 40 36.73 -10.00 -4.65
C PRO A 40 36.24 -10.27 -3.21
N ILE A 41 37.09 -10.76 -2.32
CA ILE A 41 36.70 -11.13 -0.96
C ILE A 41 37.07 -9.99 -0.02
N LEU A 42 36.05 -9.38 0.61
CA LEU A 42 36.24 -8.48 1.75
C LEU A 42 36.57 -9.33 2.97
N CYS A 43 37.78 -9.13 3.46
CA CYS A 43 38.32 -9.81 4.62
C CYS A 43 37.76 -9.18 5.92
N PRO A 44 37.81 -9.88 7.06
CA PRO A 44 37.32 -9.33 8.33
C PRO A 44 38.08 -8.10 8.84
N ASP A 45 39.24 -7.77 8.27
CA ASP A 45 39.97 -6.51 8.50
C ASP A 45 39.61 -5.39 7.51
N PHE A 46 38.58 -5.60 6.69
CA PHE A 46 38.10 -4.70 5.65
C PHE A 46 39.10 -4.44 4.52
N THR A 47 40.13 -5.28 4.41
CA THR A 47 40.97 -5.37 3.21
C THR A 47 40.35 -6.30 2.18
N CYS A 48 40.83 -6.21 0.94
CA CYS A 48 40.35 -7.02 -0.16
C CYS A 48 41.40 -8.05 -0.57
N ALA A 49 41.03 -9.33 -0.65
CA ALA A 49 41.90 -10.47 -0.98
C ALA A 49 41.45 -11.23 -2.25
N ALA A 50 42.42 -11.86 -2.93
CA ALA A 50 42.14 -12.72 -4.09
C ALA A 50 41.50 -14.07 -3.71
N SER A 51 41.78 -14.54 -2.49
CA SER A 51 41.23 -15.77 -1.91
C SER A 51 41.01 -15.61 -0.41
N THR A 52 40.17 -16.46 0.19
CA THR A 52 39.97 -16.47 1.66
C THR A 52 41.27 -16.77 2.42
N SER A 53 42.22 -17.49 1.81
CA SER A 53 43.55 -17.76 2.35
C SER A 53 44.53 -16.57 2.29
N GLU A 54 44.19 -15.51 1.55
CA GLU A 54 44.94 -14.24 1.57
C GLU A 54 44.40 -13.27 2.63
N CYS A 55 43.19 -13.51 3.18
CA CYS A 55 42.57 -12.59 4.14
C CYS A 55 43.27 -12.55 5.49
N PHE A 56 43.81 -13.67 5.94
CA PHE A 56 44.63 -13.80 7.14
C PHE A 56 45.43 -15.12 7.03
N ASP A 57 46.59 -15.20 7.68
CA ASP A 57 47.15 -16.51 8.10
C ASP A 57 46.08 -17.22 8.96
N GLU A 58 45.89 -18.53 8.80
CA GLU A 58 44.78 -19.36 9.34
C GLU A 58 44.67 -19.43 10.89
N SER A 59 45.31 -18.52 11.63
CA SER A 59 45.58 -18.59 13.06
C SER A 59 44.67 -17.75 13.96
N VAL A 60 43.92 -16.76 13.44
CA VAL A 60 43.14 -15.83 14.27
C VAL A 60 41.65 -16.24 14.33
N ILE A 61 41.39 -17.27 15.14
CA ILE A 61 40.03 -17.76 15.48
C ILE A 61 39.69 -17.40 16.93
N CYS A 62 38.62 -16.63 17.16
CA CYS A 62 38.47 -15.82 18.37
C CYS A 62 37.77 -16.49 19.59
N THR A 63 38.36 -17.56 20.13
CA THR A 63 38.01 -18.33 21.36
C THR A 63 36.76 -17.90 22.21
N PRO A 64 35.87 -18.83 22.63
CA PRO A 64 34.53 -18.60 23.22
C PRO A 64 34.32 -17.43 24.21
N SER A 65 34.28 -16.19 23.70
CA SER A 65 34.04 -14.91 24.42
C SER A 65 34.25 -13.65 23.54
N ASN A 66 34.78 -13.78 22.28
CA ASN A 66 35.31 -12.61 21.55
C ASN A 66 35.26 -12.53 19.97
N PRO A 67 34.14 -12.69 19.20
CA PRO A 67 34.11 -13.01 17.76
C PRO A 67 34.33 -11.90 16.75
N ILE A 68 33.66 -10.76 16.93
CA ILE A 68 33.51 -9.71 15.94
C ILE A 68 34.95 -9.19 15.85
N LEU A 69 35.54 -9.57 14.74
CA LEU A 69 36.95 -9.43 14.50
C LEU A 69 37.11 -7.97 14.11
N CYS A 70 37.78 -7.19 14.96
CA CYS A 70 38.01 -5.78 14.66
C CYS A 70 38.86 -5.64 13.40
N LYS A 71 38.75 -4.49 12.76
CA LYS A 71 39.64 -4.02 11.68
C LYS A 71 41.15 -4.16 11.96
N SER A 72 41.57 -4.08 13.22
CA SER A 72 42.97 -4.31 13.66
C SER A 72 43.40 -5.78 13.74
N GLY A 73 42.51 -6.74 13.42
CA GLY A 73 42.76 -8.17 13.56
C GLY A 73 42.66 -8.69 14.99
N SER A 74 42.16 -7.89 15.94
CA SER A 74 41.92 -8.29 17.32
C SER A 74 40.48 -8.74 17.57
N CYS A 75 40.34 -9.71 18.49
CA CYS A 75 39.11 -10.34 18.93
C CYS A 75 38.66 -9.74 20.28
N VAL A 76 37.42 -9.25 20.45
CA VAL A 76 37.00 -8.57 21.70
C VAL A 76 35.56 -8.88 22.18
N SER A 77 35.10 -8.32 23.32
CA SER A 77 33.88 -8.74 24.02
C SER A 77 32.77 -7.68 24.09
N THR A 78 33.12 -6.40 23.95
CA THR A 78 32.21 -5.27 23.80
C THR A 78 32.47 -4.55 22.48
N THR A 79 31.48 -4.10 21.69
CA THR A 79 31.77 -3.53 20.34
C THR A 79 32.56 -2.23 20.48
N SER A 80 32.63 -1.73 21.71
CA SER A 80 33.38 -0.58 22.17
C SER A 80 34.86 -0.88 22.43
N ASP A 81 35.22 -2.16 22.57
CA ASP A 81 36.59 -2.62 22.79
C ASP A 81 37.44 -2.57 21.51
N CYS A 82 36.83 -2.50 20.31
CA CYS A 82 37.60 -2.27 19.08
C CYS A 82 38.14 -0.83 19.10
N VAL A 83 39.45 -0.72 19.34
CA VAL A 83 40.12 0.56 19.68
C VAL A 83 40.13 1.57 18.53
N ASP A 84 39.95 1.11 17.29
CA ASP A 84 40.19 1.86 16.04
C ASP A 84 39.14 2.93 15.71
N PHE A 85 38.26 3.27 16.66
CA PHE A 85 36.91 3.72 16.33
C PHE A 85 36.31 4.85 17.14
N LEU A 86 36.56 4.90 18.44
CA LEU A 86 36.08 6.00 19.29
C LEU A 86 37.00 7.22 19.27
N GLN A 87 37.89 7.32 18.28
CA GLN A 87 38.75 8.47 18.10
C GLN A 87 38.74 8.95 16.64
N PRO A 88 38.04 10.06 16.35
CA PRO A 88 38.55 11.04 15.41
C PRO A 88 39.91 11.50 15.96
N GLN A 89 41.00 10.93 15.46
CA GLN A 89 42.36 11.34 15.79
C GLN A 89 42.48 12.86 15.60
N GLY A 90 42.86 13.56 16.68
CA GLY A 90 42.45 14.93 16.95
C GLY A 90 42.64 15.93 15.80
N SER A 91 41.53 16.58 15.42
CA SER A 91 41.52 17.79 14.60
C SER A 91 40.50 18.77 15.17
N ASN A 92 40.98 19.91 15.69
CA ASN A 92 40.14 21.02 16.16
C ASN A 92 39.52 21.81 15.00
N SER A 93 39.04 21.12 13.95
CA SER A 93 38.45 21.73 12.77
C SER A 93 36.93 21.73 12.88
N LYS A 94 36.36 22.94 13.00
CA LYS A 94 34.93 23.21 13.12
C LYS A 94 34.24 23.01 11.76
N THR A 95 34.07 21.77 11.32
CA THR A 95 33.35 21.42 10.08
C THR A 95 31.84 21.49 10.30
N THR A 96 31.18 22.45 9.64
CA THR A 96 29.74 22.76 9.82
C THR A 96 28.85 22.03 8.80
N GLY A 97 29.10 20.74 8.56
CA GLY A 97 28.31 19.90 7.67
C GLY A 97 27.52 18.84 8.43
N ASN A 98 26.30 18.55 7.97
CA ASN A 98 25.40 17.56 8.58
C ASN A 98 25.49 16.18 7.91
N TYR A 99 26.07 16.10 6.72
CA TYR A 99 26.16 14.87 5.92
C TYR A 99 27.62 14.44 5.76
N GLN A 100 27.91 13.18 6.04
CA GLN A 100 29.25 12.61 5.85
C GLN A 100 29.34 11.96 4.46
N CYS A 101 30.34 12.36 3.67
CA CYS A 101 30.63 11.75 2.37
C CYS A 101 31.50 10.50 2.53
N PHE A 102 31.56 9.66 1.49
CA PHE A 102 32.42 8.46 1.44
C PHE A 102 33.93 8.74 1.69
N ASP A 103 34.41 9.96 1.42
CA ASP A 103 35.78 10.39 1.71
C ASP A 103 36.02 10.82 3.18
N GLY A 104 34.99 10.74 4.03
CA GLY A 104 35.01 11.17 5.42
C GLY A 104 34.84 12.68 5.63
N THR A 105 34.60 13.47 4.57
CA THR A 105 34.34 14.91 4.71
C THR A 105 32.87 15.21 5.02
N PHE A 106 32.63 16.29 5.77
CA PHE A 106 31.28 16.74 6.12
C PHE A 106 30.83 17.89 5.21
N VAL A 107 29.61 17.79 4.69
CA VAL A 107 29.00 18.74 3.75
C VAL A 107 27.60 19.18 4.17
N THR A 108 27.06 20.19 3.48
CA THR A 108 25.78 20.85 3.80
C THR A 108 24.57 20.26 3.08
N ALA A 109 24.76 19.65 1.92
CA ALA A 109 23.73 18.90 1.19
C ALA A 109 24.32 17.57 0.66
N PRO A 110 23.53 16.49 0.53
CA PRO A 110 24.03 15.21 -0.01
C PRO A 110 24.61 15.34 -1.42
N SER A 111 24.04 16.23 -2.24
CA SER A 111 24.52 16.59 -3.58
C SER A 111 25.96 17.13 -3.60
N ASP A 112 26.44 17.75 -2.51
CA ASP A 112 27.83 18.20 -2.37
C ASP A 112 28.81 17.01 -2.36
N CYS A 113 28.42 15.84 -1.83
CA CYS A 113 29.24 14.62 -1.87
C CYS A 113 29.41 14.11 -3.30
N LEU A 114 28.35 14.22 -4.12
CA LEU A 114 28.34 13.85 -5.53
C LEU A 114 29.26 14.77 -6.36
N GLU A 115 29.26 16.07 -6.06
CA GLU A 115 30.19 17.01 -6.68
C GLU A 115 31.64 16.72 -6.29
N ARG A 116 31.90 16.30 -5.05
CA ARG A 116 33.25 15.92 -4.60
C ARG A 116 33.77 14.64 -5.27
N SER A 117 32.96 13.59 -5.36
CA SER A 117 33.38 12.34 -6.01
C SER A 117 33.69 12.54 -7.50
N THR A 118 32.85 13.31 -8.20
CA THR A 118 33.07 13.66 -9.61
C THR A 118 34.27 14.60 -9.83
N ASN A 119 34.50 15.56 -8.91
CA ASN A 119 35.71 16.38 -8.95
C ASN A 119 37.00 15.57 -8.71
N ALA A 120 36.98 14.57 -7.82
CA ALA A 120 38.10 13.64 -7.62
C ALA A 120 38.41 12.86 -8.90
N LEU A 121 37.39 12.33 -9.59
CA LEU A 121 37.54 11.68 -10.90
C LEU A 121 38.09 12.62 -11.98
N SER A 122 37.73 13.91 -11.96
CA SER A 122 38.30 14.90 -12.90
C SER A 122 39.82 15.10 -12.73
N SER A 123 40.36 14.87 -11.53
CA SER A 123 41.81 14.95 -11.28
C SER A 123 42.61 13.83 -11.95
N LEU A 124 41.95 12.73 -12.33
CA LEU A 124 42.51 11.61 -13.08
C LEU A 124 42.52 11.84 -14.60
N GLY A 125 42.21 13.06 -15.06
CA GLY A 125 42.27 13.45 -16.47
C GLY A 125 40.94 13.42 -17.22
N VAL A 126 39.81 13.20 -16.54
CA VAL A 126 38.47 13.31 -17.14
C VAL A 126 38.10 14.78 -17.34
N ASN A 127 37.63 15.14 -18.55
CA ASN A 127 37.44 16.53 -18.95
C ASN A 127 36.35 17.26 -18.14
N LYS A 128 36.72 18.37 -17.47
CA LYS A 128 35.84 19.11 -16.56
C LYS A 128 34.60 19.73 -17.19
N GLN A 129 34.62 20.06 -18.49
CA GLN A 129 33.49 20.74 -19.14
C GLN A 129 32.22 19.90 -19.24
N SER A 130 32.30 18.57 -19.06
CA SER A 130 31.14 17.70 -18.95
C SER A 130 30.71 17.41 -17.50
N VAL A 131 31.50 17.78 -16.48
CA VAL A 131 31.24 17.40 -15.07
C VAL A 131 30.15 18.27 -14.42
N SER A 132 30.18 19.60 -14.59
CA SER A 132 29.10 20.47 -14.06
C SER A 132 27.74 20.25 -14.73
N LEU A 133 27.69 19.56 -15.88
CA LEU A 133 26.43 19.10 -16.48
C LEU A 133 26.05 17.68 -16.05
N MET A 134 26.99 16.83 -15.61
CA MET A 134 26.72 15.43 -15.19
C MET A 134 26.04 15.32 -13.81
N VAL A 135 26.20 16.30 -12.92
CA VAL A 135 25.42 16.36 -11.66
C VAL A 135 23.91 16.50 -11.94
N VAL A 136 23.56 17.03 -13.11
CA VAL A 136 22.20 17.37 -13.52
C VAL A 136 21.70 16.46 -14.66
N GLY A 137 22.57 15.95 -15.54
CA GLY A 137 22.17 15.27 -16.78
C GLY A 137 22.92 13.98 -17.10
N SER A 138 22.16 12.89 -17.12
CA SER A 138 22.43 11.59 -17.77
C SER A 138 23.63 10.75 -17.29
N ASN A 139 23.28 9.58 -16.73
CA ASN A 139 24.13 8.41 -16.46
C ASN A 139 25.26 8.58 -15.41
N PRO A 140 25.03 8.16 -14.14
CA PRO A 140 26.11 7.93 -13.17
C PRO A 140 27.12 6.82 -13.57
N SER A 141 26.91 6.12 -14.69
CA SER A 141 27.80 5.10 -15.27
C SER A 141 29.15 5.63 -15.81
N MET A 142 29.53 6.87 -15.49
CA MET A 142 30.89 7.40 -15.68
C MET A 142 31.69 7.50 -14.37
N ALA A 143 31.03 7.41 -13.21
CA ALA A 143 31.68 7.33 -11.91
C ALA A 143 31.73 5.90 -11.35
N CYS A 144 30.67 5.12 -11.60
CA CYS A 144 30.57 3.70 -11.27
C CYS A 144 30.56 2.84 -12.55
N ASN A 145 30.74 1.53 -12.42
CA ASN A 145 30.63 0.59 -13.55
C ASN A 145 29.21 0.58 -14.15
N SER A 146 29.04 0.00 -15.35
CA SER A 146 27.76 0.03 -16.09
C SER A 146 26.56 -0.53 -15.34
N ASP A 147 26.81 -1.45 -14.40
CA ASP A 147 25.79 -2.21 -13.66
C ASP A 147 25.66 -1.72 -12.20
N GLU A 148 26.38 -0.64 -11.86
CA GLU A 148 26.43 -0.03 -10.53
C GLU A 148 25.63 1.28 -10.47
N TYR A 149 25.28 1.64 -9.25
CA TYR A 149 24.49 2.80 -8.87
C TYR A 149 25.25 3.60 -7.83
N MET A 150 25.46 4.89 -8.08
CA MET A 150 26.10 5.80 -7.13
C MET A 150 25.09 6.28 -6.07
N CYS A 151 25.27 5.89 -4.81
CA CYS A 151 24.48 6.38 -3.68
C CYS A 151 24.72 7.88 -3.42
N SER A 152 23.86 8.49 -2.59
CA SER A 152 23.94 9.90 -2.16
C SER A 152 25.29 10.26 -1.52
N ASN A 153 25.87 9.36 -0.72
CA ASN A 153 27.19 9.53 -0.10
C ASN A 153 28.38 9.32 -1.06
N GLY A 154 28.13 8.92 -2.32
CA GLY A 154 29.15 8.67 -3.34
C GLY A 154 29.57 7.20 -3.51
N LEU A 155 29.05 6.26 -2.71
CA LEU A 155 29.35 4.83 -2.81
C LEU A 155 28.74 4.20 -4.07
N CYS A 156 29.50 3.42 -4.83
CA CYS A 156 29.00 2.62 -5.95
C CYS A 156 28.49 1.25 -5.48
N VAL A 157 27.20 0.98 -5.56
CA VAL A 157 26.57 -0.32 -5.19
C VAL A 157 25.94 -1.00 -6.40
N ASN A 158 25.63 -2.30 -6.36
CA ASN A 158 24.95 -2.96 -7.48
C ASN A 158 23.57 -2.30 -7.75
N SER A 159 23.25 -2.03 -9.01
CA SER A 159 22.02 -1.33 -9.40
C SER A 159 20.73 -2.01 -8.94
N ASN A 160 20.65 -3.35 -8.97
CA ASN A 160 19.50 -4.10 -8.46
C ASN A 160 19.36 -3.99 -6.93
N SER A 161 20.46 -3.68 -6.24
CA SER A 161 20.53 -3.57 -4.78
C SER A 161 20.54 -2.13 -4.26
N SER A 162 20.52 -1.14 -5.16
CA SER A 162 20.59 0.30 -4.86
C SER A 162 19.57 0.74 -3.81
N LYS A 163 18.33 0.26 -3.89
CA LYS A 163 17.23 0.62 -2.97
C LYS A 163 17.43 0.23 -1.51
N PHE A 164 18.40 -0.64 -1.20
CA PHE A 164 18.64 -1.15 0.15
C PHE A 164 20.12 -1.16 0.58
N LEU A 165 21.06 -1.03 -0.35
CA LEU A 165 22.49 -0.80 -0.02
C LEU A 165 22.85 0.69 0.01
N CYS A 166 22.06 1.57 -0.60
CA CYS A 166 22.25 3.01 -0.40
C CYS A 166 21.62 3.45 0.92
N GLU A 167 22.35 4.33 1.59
CA GLU A 167 21.90 5.05 2.76
C GLU A 167 20.61 5.83 2.46
N ILE A 168 19.63 5.74 3.36
CA ILE A 168 18.36 6.44 3.25
C ILE A 168 18.63 7.93 3.50
N VAL A 169 18.19 8.80 2.60
CA VAL A 169 18.38 10.24 2.79
C VAL A 169 17.60 10.68 4.04
N PRO A 170 18.26 11.24 5.08
CA PRO A 170 17.59 11.52 6.35
C PRO A 170 16.53 12.63 6.18
N ALA A 171 15.56 12.65 7.09
CA ALA A 171 14.52 13.67 7.13
C ALA A 171 15.12 15.06 7.32
N CYS A 172 14.45 16.08 6.78
CA CYS A 172 14.77 17.45 7.17
C CYS A 172 14.31 17.71 8.62
N PRO A 173 14.99 18.61 9.36
CA PRO A 173 14.51 19.04 10.67
C PRO A 173 13.06 19.53 10.59
N THR A 174 12.25 19.20 11.59
CA THR A 174 10.81 19.49 11.60
C THR A 174 10.53 20.97 11.31
N GLY A 175 9.61 21.24 10.39
CA GLY A 175 9.30 22.60 9.94
C GLY A 175 10.27 23.19 8.90
N MET A 176 11.21 22.40 8.35
CA MET A 176 12.02 22.79 7.19
C MET A 176 11.55 22.09 5.90
N TYR A 177 11.68 22.80 4.78
CA TYR A 177 11.46 22.29 3.43
C TYR A 177 12.67 21.51 2.95
N ARG A 178 12.44 20.36 2.29
CA ARG A 178 13.49 19.70 1.51
C ARG A 178 13.50 20.32 0.11
N CYS A 179 14.54 21.08 -0.20
CA CYS A 179 14.69 21.70 -1.51
C CYS A 179 15.03 20.68 -2.60
N GLY A 180 14.79 21.04 -3.87
CA GLY A 180 15.24 20.23 -5.02
C GLY A 180 16.75 19.95 -5.10
N SER A 181 17.58 20.67 -4.32
CA SER A 181 19.03 20.40 -4.14
C SER A 181 19.36 19.36 -3.06
N GLY A 182 18.34 18.81 -2.37
CA GLY A 182 18.49 17.92 -1.21
C GLY A 182 18.79 18.65 0.10
N ALA A 183 19.03 19.96 0.07
CA ALA A 183 19.25 20.79 1.25
C ALA A 183 17.95 21.07 2.02
N CYS A 184 18.05 21.25 3.33
CA CYS A 184 16.91 21.61 4.19
C CYS A 184 16.90 23.11 4.48
N MET A 185 15.82 23.82 4.13
CA MET A 185 15.70 25.27 4.28
C MET A 185 14.42 25.68 5.02
N SER A 186 14.45 26.81 5.73
CA SER A 186 13.29 27.28 6.53
C SER A 186 12.10 27.83 5.72
N SER A 187 12.21 27.91 4.38
CA SER A 187 11.10 28.36 3.51
C SER A 187 11.30 27.89 2.07
N ALA A 188 10.22 27.55 1.37
CA ALA A 188 10.24 27.17 -0.05
C ALA A 188 10.95 28.21 -0.95
N ASN A 189 10.72 29.51 -0.71
CA ASN A 189 11.37 30.60 -1.46
C ASN A 189 12.90 30.61 -1.35
N ALA A 190 13.48 29.94 -0.37
CA ALA A 190 14.94 29.84 -0.20
C ALA A 190 15.56 28.63 -0.92
N CYS A 191 14.75 27.74 -1.51
CA CYS A 191 15.23 26.55 -2.20
C CYS A 191 15.86 26.82 -3.58
N GLY A 192 15.47 27.92 -4.23
CA GLY A 192 15.88 28.25 -5.60
C GLY A 192 15.22 27.33 -6.64
N ASP A 193 15.14 27.81 -7.89
CA ASP A 193 14.60 27.02 -8.98
C ASP A 193 15.63 25.95 -9.41
N PHE A 194 15.38 24.68 -9.07
CA PHE A 194 16.16 23.54 -9.54
C PHE A 194 15.33 22.72 -10.54
N THR A 195 15.89 22.44 -11.71
CA THR A 195 15.20 21.69 -12.77
C THR A 195 16.10 20.63 -13.36
N CYS A 196 15.67 19.38 -13.35
CA CYS A 196 16.35 18.31 -14.07
C CYS A 196 16.09 18.38 -15.59
N PRO A 197 16.98 17.86 -16.44
CA PRO A 197 16.77 17.71 -17.88
C PRO A 197 15.64 16.74 -18.20
N ASP A 198 15.11 16.84 -19.42
CA ASP A 198 13.98 16.06 -19.90
C ASP A 198 14.16 14.54 -19.65
N GLY A 199 13.15 13.94 -19.03
CA GLY A 199 13.12 12.51 -18.69
C GLY A 199 13.75 12.13 -17.35
N LEU A 200 14.34 13.07 -16.62
CA LEU A 200 14.84 12.89 -15.25
C LEU A 200 13.95 13.62 -14.24
N SER A 201 13.86 13.07 -13.03
CA SER A 201 13.20 13.67 -11.88
C SER A 201 14.21 14.05 -10.81
N ILE A 202 13.89 15.12 -10.09
CA ILE A 202 14.62 15.54 -8.89
C ILE A 202 14.39 14.48 -7.79
N CYS A 203 15.47 13.95 -7.24
CA CYS A 203 15.44 13.02 -6.13
C CYS A 203 15.67 13.76 -4.79
N ALA A 204 15.29 13.14 -3.67
CA ALA A 204 15.42 13.73 -2.33
C ALA A 204 16.87 13.95 -1.86
N ASP A 205 17.86 13.33 -2.51
CA ASP A 205 19.29 13.59 -2.31
C ASP A 205 19.81 14.82 -3.09
N GLY A 206 18.95 15.47 -3.89
CA GLY A 206 19.31 16.58 -4.76
C GLY A 206 19.86 16.18 -6.14
N SER A 207 19.88 14.89 -6.46
CA SER A 207 20.37 14.40 -7.75
C SER A 207 19.25 14.29 -8.78
N CYS A 208 19.60 14.36 -10.07
CA CYS A 208 18.70 14.11 -11.18
C CYS A 208 18.81 12.66 -11.66
N ARG A 209 17.77 11.85 -11.46
CA ARG A 209 17.76 10.42 -11.87
C ARG A 209 16.45 10.05 -12.56
N ALA A 210 16.35 8.82 -13.07
CA ALA A 210 15.05 8.30 -13.52
C ALA A 210 14.11 8.14 -12.30
N PRO A 211 12.79 8.38 -12.43
CA PRO A 211 11.87 8.34 -11.28
C PRO A 211 11.86 7.03 -10.48
N THR A 212 12.15 5.90 -11.13
CA THR A 212 12.21 4.57 -10.50
C THR A 212 13.54 4.29 -9.79
N THR A 213 14.53 5.18 -9.91
CA THR A 213 15.90 5.01 -9.40
C THR A 213 16.33 6.10 -8.41
N CYS A 214 15.42 6.96 -7.94
CA CYS A 214 15.72 7.80 -6.77
C CYS A 214 15.97 6.93 -5.52
N PRO A 215 16.91 7.33 -4.64
CA PRO A 215 17.10 6.64 -3.36
C PRO A 215 15.88 6.84 -2.45
N GLY A 216 15.71 5.93 -1.49
CA GLY A 216 14.74 6.10 -0.42
C GLY A 216 15.11 7.29 0.48
N TYR A 217 14.11 7.94 1.06
CA TYR A 217 14.29 9.07 1.97
C TYR A 217 13.31 9.00 3.15
N ASN A 218 13.66 9.68 4.23
CA ASN A 218 12.78 9.92 5.38
C ASN A 218 12.19 11.34 5.33
N GLY A 219 11.09 11.56 6.04
CA GLY A 219 10.27 12.76 5.93
C GLY A 219 9.70 12.95 4.52
N CYS A 220 9.58 14.21 4.12
CA CYS A 220 8.91 14.60 2.89
C CYS A 220 9.81 14.73 1.65
N GLY A 221 9.19 14.74 0.47
CA GLY A 221 9.88 14.79 -0.82
C GLY A 221 10.42 16.18 -1.16
N PRO A 222 11.05 16.33 -2.34
CA PRO A 222 11.45 17.63 -2.86
C PRO A 222 10.27 18.62 -2.93
N ASP A 223 10.53 19.84 -2.47
CA ASP A 223 9.60 20.97 -2.39
C ASP A 223 8.35 20.72 -1.52
N GLU A 224 8.46 19.77 -0.57
CA GLU A 224 7.48 19.50 0.47
C GLU A 224 8.04 19.83 1.87
N ILE A 225 7.13 20.06 2.81
CA ILE A 225 7.39 20.27 4.23
C ILE A 225 6.60 19.26 5.05
N GLU A 226 7.22 18.74 6.11
CA GLU A 226 6.56 17.88 7.08
C GLU A 226 5.86 18.72 8.16
N CYS A 227 4.55 18.52 8.30
CA CYS A 227 3.77 19.20 9.32
C CYS A 227 4.16 18.73 10.74
N THR A 228 4.66 19.67 11.56
CA THR A 228 5.10 19.44 12.95
C THR A 228 4.10 18.66 13.79
N VAL A 229 2.81 18.94 13.60
CA VAL A 229 1.73 18.17 14.22
C VAL A 229 1.48 16.93 13.37
N SER A 230 0.70 16.98 12.29
CA SER A 230 0.18 15.77 11.61
C SER A 230 1.19 14.78 11.00
N GLN A 231 2.48 15.11 10.90
CA GLN A 231 3.50 14.36 10.12
C GLN A 231 3.08 14.08 8.67
N LEU A 232 2.21 14.93 8.12
CA LEU A 232 1.82 14.88 6.71
C LEU A 232 2.79 15.72 5.87
N CYS A 233 3.01 15.26 4.65
CA CYS A 233 3.78 16.00 3.66
C CYS A 233 2.86 16.88 2.84
N VAL A 234 3.13 18.17 2.85
CA VAL A 234 2.36 19.19 2.13
C VAL A 234 3.30 20.13 1.38
N LYS A 235 2.79 20.89 0.42
CA LYS A 235 3.61 21.79 -0.40
C LYS A 235 3.77 23.17 0.21
N GLU A 236 2.74 23.63 0.92
CA GLU A 236 2.76 24.93 1.59
C GLU A 236 2.50 24.75 3.09
N LEU A 237 3.23 25.47 3.93
CA LEU A 237 3.00 25.44 5.39
C LEU A 237 1.56 25.82 5.78
N GLY A 238 0.82 26.55 4.92
CA GLY A 238 -0.60 26.83 5.12
C GLY A 238 -1.54 25.62 4.91
N GLU A 239 -1.07 24.57 4.22
CA GLU A 239 -1.76 23.27 4.10
C GLU A 239 -1.56 22.39 5.34
N CYS A 240 -0.52 22.67 6.15
CA CYS A 240 -0.46 22.20 7.54
C CYS A 240 -1.51 22.95 8.37
N THR A 241 -2.77 22.59 8.19
CA THR A 241 -3.80 23.01 9.13
C THR A 241 -3.43 22.47 10.52
N ASP A 242 -3.29 23.36 11.50
CA ASP A 242 -3.26 23.04 12.93
C ASP A 242 -4.64 22.56 13.41
N ASP A 243 -5.27 21.68 12.61
CA ASP A 243 -6.66 21.22 12.65
C ASP A 243 -6.96 20.34 13.88
N SER A 244 -6.19 20.47 14.96
CA SER A 244 -6.55 20.06 16.32
C SER A 244 -8.03 20.29 16.64
N THR A 245 -8.59 21.39 16.15
CA THR A 245 -10.00 21.80 16.28
C THR A 245 -10.96 21.18 15.26
N ASN A 246 -10.50 20.70 14.10
CA ASN A 246 -11.32 20.29 12.95
C ASN A 246 -11.22 18.77 12.65
N TRP A 247 -10.10 18.12 13.03
CA TRP A 247 -10.09 16.69 13.32
C TRP A 247 -11.16 16.39 14.39
N LEU A 248 -11.29 17.26 15.40
CA LEU A 248 -12.30 17.14 16.46
C LEU A 248 -13.75 17.15 15.94
N THR A 249 -14.05 17.89 14.86
CA THR A 249 -15.39 17.92 14.24
C THR A 249 -15.63 16.74 13.28
N ARG A 250 -14.59 16.27 12.57
CA ARG A 250 -14.69 15.14 11.62
C ARG A 250 -14.91 13.78 12.31
N TYR A 251 -14.45 13.63 13.56
CA TYR A 251 -14.54 12.39 14.35
C TYR A 251 -15.57 12.45 15.50
N THR A 252 -16.59 13.31 15.40
CA THR A 252 -17.57 13.63 16.46
C THR A 252 -18.38 12.48 17.05
N TYR A 253 -18.32 11.27 16.49
CA TYR A 253 -18.92 10.05 17.05
C TYR A 253 -17.85 9.03 17.47
N GLY A 254 -17.08 9.36 18.52
CA GLY A 254 -16.46 8.37 19.41
C GLY A 254 -14.94 8.40 19.56
N ALA A 255 -14.20 9.02 18.64
CA ALA A 255 -12.74 9.13 18.73
C ALA A 255 -12.33 10.61 18.82
N LYS A 256 -11.69 11.02 19.92
CA LYS A 256 -11.11 12.37 20.05
C LYS A 256 -9.92 12.50 19.10
N ALA A 257 -9.73 13.65 18.49
CA ALA A 257 -8.55 13.92 17.65
C ALA A 257 -7.21 13.73 18.39
N SER A 258 -7.20 13.93 19.71
CA SER A 258 -6.07 13.62 20.60
C SER A 258 -5.75 12.11 20.71
N GLN A 259 -6.54 11.23 20.07
CA GLN A 259 -6.32 9.78 19.99
C GLN A 259 -5.83 9.34 18.60
N ILE A 260 -5.53 10.29 17.70
CA ILE A 260 -4.71 10.06 16.49
C ILE A 260 -3.38 10.82 16.69
N GLY A 261 -2.84 10.69 17.90
CA GLY A 261 -1.84 11.57 18.50
C GLY A 261 -0.40 11.24 18.08
N ILE A 262 0.12 12.09 17.20
CA ILE A 262 1.53 12.17 16.81
C ILE A 262 2.43 12.09 18.03
N CYS A 263 3.49 11.30 17.90
CA CYS A 263 4.36 10.94 18.99
C CYS A 263 5.10 12.18 19.53
N SER A 264 4.75 12.57 20.76
CA SER A 264 5.25 13.78 21.42
C SER A 264 6.34 13.49 22.48
N SER A 265 6.50 12.23 22.87
CA SER A 265 7.43 11.80 23.92
C SER A 265 8.06 10.41 23.72
N SER A 266 7.49 9.59 22.83
CA SER A 266 8.01 8.28 22.48
C SER A 266 7.60 7.99 21.03
N CYS A 267 8.56 8.12 20.11
CA CYS A 267 8.36 7.99 18.66
C CYS A 267 9.09 6.74 18.15
N TYR A 268 8.78 5.58 18.70
CA TYR A 268 9.45 4.32 18.37
C TYR A 268 9.30 3.96 16.88
N ARG A 269 8.22 4.38 16.21
CA ARG A 269 8.06 4.19 14.75
C ARG A 269 9.07 4.96 13.88
N ASP A 270 9.63 6.06 14.41
CA ASP A 270 10.58 6.93 13.71
C ASP A 270 12.02 6.37 13.85
N LEU A 271 12.24 5.46 14.80
CA LEU A 271 13.51 4.73 14.94
C LEU A 271 13.70 3.78 13.75
N GLN A 272 14.92 3.77 13.21
CA GLN A 272 15.28 2.92 12.08
C GLN A 272 16.30 1.86 12.50
N PRO A 273 16.13 0.59 12.09
CA PRO A 273 17.09 -0.44 12.39
C PRO A 273 18.38 -0.26 11.60
N GLU A 274 19.47 -0.73 12.16
CA GLU A 274 20.77 -0.74 11.49
C GLU A 274 20.80 -1.82 10.40
N ALA A 275 21.53 -1.55 9.32
CA ALA A 275 21.74 -2.52 8.25
C ALA A 275 22.76 -3.58 8.71
N LEU A 276 22.26 -4.74 9.15
CA LEU A 276 23.06 -5.77 9.81
C LEU A 276 22.84 -7.16 9.18
N SER A 277 23.89 -7.97 9.19
CA SER A 277 23.83 -9.39 8.84
C SER A 277 24.13 -10.23 10.08
N ALA A 278 23.16 -11.02 10.53
CA ALA A 278 23.29 -11.90 11.67
C ALA A 278 23.37 -13.36 11.22
N SER A 279 24.47 -14.03 11.54
CA SER A 279 24.58 -15.48 11.37
C SER A 279 23.66 -16.21 12.37
N VAL A 280 22.92 -17.19 11.88
CA VAL A 280 22.00 -18.00 12.69
C VAL A 280 22.63 -19.36 12.95
N PHE A 281 22.64 -19.76 14.22
CA PHE A 281 23.14 -21.05 14.66
C PHE A 281 22.00 -22.06 14.79
N THR A 282 22.26 -23.34 14.49
CA THR A 282 21.24 -24.39 14.56
C THR A 282 21.09 -24.97 15.97
N ASP A 283 22.06 -24.75 16.84
CA ASP A 283 22.18 -25.29 18.20
C ASP A 283 21.94 -24.26 19.32
N VAL A 284 21.92 -22.96 19.01
CA VAL A 284 21.75 -21.87 19.99
C VAL A 284 20.76 -20.81 19.50
N ASP A 285 19.87 -20.37 20.40
CA ASP A 285 18.95 -19.25 20.16
C ASP A 285 19.75 -17.98 19.80
N THR A 286 19.54 -17.47 18.59
CA THR A 286 20.24 -16.30 18.07
C THR A 286 19.41 -15.05 18.31
N THR A 287 19.86 -14.17 19.21
CA THR A 287 19.25 -12.84 19.43
C THR A 287 19.92 -11.78 18.56
N ILE A 288 19.10 -11.03 17.84
CA ILE A 288 19.49 -9.98 16.91
C ILE A 288 18.88 -8.67 17.43
N ILE A 289 19.71 -7.77 17.92
CA ILE A 289 19.27 -6.42 18.31
C ILE A 289 19.36 -5.58 17.03
N ALA A 290 18.23 -5.09 16.56
CA ALA A 290 18.13 -4.37 15.29
C ALA A 290 18.02 -2.85 15.48
N VAL A 291 17.48 -2.41 16.61
CA VAL A 291 17.53 -1.01 17.07
C VAL A 291 18.01 -1.03 18.52
N ASP A 292 19.13 -0.37 18.81
CA ASP A 292 19.60 -0.09 20.16
C ASP A 292 19.85 1.42 20.27
N ASP A 293 19.02 2.12 21.02
CA ASP A 293 19.11 3.57 21.21
C ASP A 293 19.64 3.90 22.61
N ALA A 294 20.54 4.87 22.71
CA ALA A 294 21.20 5.20 23.98
C ALA A 294 20.28 5.72 25.09
N THR A 295 19.06 6.15 24.75
CA THR A 295 18.07 6.68 25.69
C THR A 295 16.86 5.75 25.88
N LEU A 296 16.52 4.95 24.85
CA LEU A 296 15.36 4.06 24.84
C LEU A 296 15.72 2.56 25.01
N GLY A 297 17.00 2.22 24.87
CA GLY A 297 17.52 0.85 24.88
C GLY A 297 17.15 0.07 23.62
N GLN A 298 17.04 -1.26 23.77
CA GLN A 298 16.77 -2.21 22.69
C GLN A 298 15.31 -2.10 22.19
N ALA A 299 15.06 -1.14 21.30
CA ALA A 299 13.72 -0.84 20.80
C ALA A 299 13.19 -1.87 19.78
N LEU A 300 14.07 -2.67 19.17
CA LEU A 300 13.69 -3.78 18.28
C LEU A 300 14.67 -4.95 18.42
N THR A 301 14.16 -6.11 18.82
CA THR A 301 14.93 -7.36 18.96
C THR A 301 14.23 -8.51 18.23
N LEU A 302 14.97 -9.30 17.47
CA LEU A 302 14.50 -10.54 16.86
C LEU A 302 15.22 -11.73 17.51
N THR A 303 14.45 -12.71 17.98
CA THR A 303 14.96 -13.97 18.53
C THR A 303 14.64 -15.10 17.57
N VAL A 304 15.69 -15.72 17.03
CA VAL A 304 15.64 -16.84 16.11
C VAL A 304 15.98 -18.10 16.91
N PRO A 305 15.01 -18.98 17.23
CA PRO A 305 15.26 -20.11 18.12
C PRO A 305 16.15 -21.17 17.48
N ALA A 306 16.87 -21.94 18.30
CA ALA A 306 17.68 -23.08 17.87
C ALA A 306 16.84 -24.08 17.05
N GLY A 307 17.43 -24.65 16.01
CA GLY A 307 16.74 -25.56 15.08
C GLY A 307 15.67 -24.91 14.18
N SER A 308 15.51 -23.58 14.21
CA SER A 308 14.54 -22.89 13.36
C SER A 308 14.89 -22.89 11.87
N VAL A 309 16.16 -23.04 11.50
CA VAL A 309 16.65 -22.89 10.12
C VAL A 309 17.04 -24.23 9.51
N GLU A 310 16.45 -24.54 8.36
CA GLU A 310 16.87 -25.65 7.49
C GLU A 310 17.80 -25.12 6.39
N SER A 311 19.10 -25.45 6.50
CA SER A 311 20.14 -25.09 5.51
C SER A 311 20.31 -26.18 4.45
N THR A 312 20.49 -25.79 3.19
CA THR A 312 20.82 -26.69 2.06
C THR A 312 22.27 -27.14 2.02
N ASP A 313 23.15 -26.38 2.66
CA ASP A 313 24.60 -26.56 2.55
C ASP A 313 25.30 -26.33 3.90
N SER A 314 26.62 -26.54 3.89
CA SER A 314 27.49 -26.32 5.03
C SER A 314 27.92 -24.86 5.21
N SER A 315 27.41 -23.91 4.41
CA SER A 315 27.66 -22.50 4.64
C SER A 315 26.78 -22.00 5.77
N GLN A 316 27.27 -21.03 6.55
CA GLN A 316 26.55 -20.57 7.72
C GLN A 316 25.32 -19.75 7.27
N PRO A 317 24.09 -20.14 7.64
CA PRO A 317 22.91 -19.39 7.27
C PRO A 317 22.89 -18.04 7.99
N PHE A 318 22.41 -17.00 7.33
CA PHE A 318 22.31 -15.65 7.89
C PHE A 318 21.00 -14.97 7.53
N ILE A 319 20.58 -14.06 8.41
CA ILE A 319 19.44 -13.17 8.22
C ILE A 319 19.99 -11.75 8.09
N PHE A 320 19.56 -11.07 7.04
CA PHE A 320 19.89 -9.66 6.81
C PHE A 320 18.69 -8.80 7.20
N ILE A 321 18.93 -7.78 8.02
CA ILE A 321 17.94 -6.79 8.45
C ILE A 321 18.42 -5.43 7.96
N ALA A 322 17.50 -4.63 7.41
CA ALA A 322 17.81 -3.26 6.99
C ALA A 322 16.65 -2.31 7.30
N PRO A 323 16.92 -0.99 7.38
CA PRO A 323 15.88 0.02 7.54
C PRO A 323 15.00 0.12 6.30
N VAL A 324 13.85 0.78 6.48
CA VAL A 324 12.89 1.01 5.40
C VAL A 324 12.62 2.51 5.29
N ALA A 325 12.97 3.07 4.13
CA ALA A 325 12.74 4.47 3.84
C ALA A 325 11.26 4.85 4.01
N GLU A 326 11.02 5.97 4.69
CA GLU A 326 9.67 6.48 4.93
C GLU A 326 8.93 6.80 3.64
N SER A 327 9.65 7.25 2.60
CA SER A 327 9.11 7.47 1.26
C SER A 327 8.52 6.21 0.63
N TYR A 328 9.01 5.03 1.01
CA TYR A 328 8.37 3.75 0.67
C TYR A 328 7.18 3.46 1.59
N LEU A 329 7.32 3.67 2.91
CA LEU A 329 6.26 3.41 3.90
C LEU A 329 4.99 4.22 3.65
N ARG A 330 5.12 5.50 3.25
CA ARG A 330 4.01 6.38 2.85
C ARG A 330 3.26 5.89 1.60
N THR A 331 3.83 5.00 0.78
CA THR A 331 3.08 4.36 -0.33
C THR A 331 2.23 3.17 0.11
N ILE A 332 2.48 2.61 1.31
CA ILE A 332 1.80 1.42 1.81
C ILE A 332 0.49 1.81 2.49
N LYS A 333 -0.63 1.30 1.99
CA LYS A 333 -1.97 1.58 2.52
C LYS A 333 -2.39 0.54 3.54
N ASN A 334 -3.02 1.00 4.62
CA ASN A 334 -3.66 0.13 5.60
C ASN A 334 -5.18 0.20 5.43
N PHE A 335 -5.74 -0.75 4.67
CA PHE A 335 -7.17 -0.82 4.42
C PHE A 335 -7.91 -1.45 5.61
N HIS A 336 -8.68 -0.64 6.32
CA HIS A 336 -9.63 -1.09 7.34
C HIS A 336 -11.01 -1.38 6.73
N ARG A 337 -11.94 -1.87 7.55
CA ARG A 337 -13.32 -2.15 7.09
C ARG A 337 -14.04 -0.87 6.66
N ARG A 338 -14.93 -1.01 5.67
CA ARG A 338 -15.82 0.06 5.15
C ARG A 338 -16.73 0.71 6.20
N SER A 339 -17.04 0.01 7.29
CA SER A 339 -17.78 0.57 8.44
C SER A 339 -17.06 1.76 9.08
N TRP A 340 -15.73 1.76 9.05
CA TRP A 340 -14.89 2.82 9.57
C TRP A 340 -14.61 3.92 8.54
N PHE A 341 -15.06 3.80 7.28
CA PHE A 341 -14.78 4.81 6.25
C PHE A 341 -15.31 6.22 6.53
N PRO A 342 -16.50 6.40 7.15
CA PRO A 342 -16.96 7.72 7.56
C PRO A 342 -16.12 8.36 8.66
N ILE A 343 -15.31 7.56 9.35
CA ILE A 343 -14.51 7.94 10.52
C ILE A 343 -13.06 8.15 10.06
N LEU A 344 -12.34 7.05 9.75
CA LEU A 344 -10.90 7.01 9.47
C LEU A 344 -10.51 7.28 8.00
N GLY A 345 -11.46 7.50 7.09
CA GLY A 345 -11.19 7.62 5.66
C GLY A 345 -11.15 6.27 4.93
N ASN A 346 -10.59 6.19 3.73
CA ASN A 346 -10.58 4.91 2.96
C ASN A 346 -9.47 3.95 3.39
N PHE A 347 -8.43 4.46 4.04
CA PHE A 347 -7.26 3.75 4.53
C PHE A 347 -6.58 4.62 5.60
N LEU A 348 -5.86 4.01 6.53
CA LEU A 348 -4.95 4.73 7.43
C LEU A 348 -3.63 5.01 6.71
N GLU A 349 -3.05 6.17 6.97
CA GLU A 349 -1.74 6.57 6.46
C GLU A 349 -0.60 6.02 7.34
N TYR A 350 0.65 6.15 6.90
CA TYR A 350 1.82 5.63 7.62
C TYR A 350 1.89 6.10 9.10
N PRO A 351 1.79 7.41 9.44
CA PRO A 351 1.85 7.89 10.83
C PRO A 351 0.65 7.49 11.70
N GLN A 352 -0.40 6.91 11.10
CA GLN A 352 -1.60 6.41 11.80
C GLN A 352 -1.63 4.89 11.91
N THR A 353 -0.80 4.21 11.09
CA THR A 353 -0.76 2.76 10.94
C THR A 353 0.35 2.15 11.78
N VAL A 354 1.57 2.68 11.66
CA VAL A 354 2.77 2.04 12.21
C VAL A 354 3.01 2.50 13.64
N LEU A 355 3.28 1.55 14.52
CA LEU A 355 3.47 1.77 15.96
C LEU A 355 4.89 1.46 16.44
N SER A 356 5.65 0.64 15.70
CA SER A 356 6.99 0.17 16.07
C SER A 356 8.03 0.57 15.02
N PRO A 357 9.34 0.46 15.32
CA PRO A 357 10.39 0.54 14.30
C PRO A 357 10.06 -0.41 13.13
N VAL A 358 10.29 0.05 11.90
CA VAL A 358 10.00 -0.74 10.69
C VAL A 358 11.28 -1.32 10.12
N PHE A 359 11.27 -2.63 9.87
CA PHE A 359 12.43 -3.34 9.35
C PHE A 359 12.09 -4.17 8.11
N ARG A 360 13.09 -4.36 7.24
CA ARG A 360 13.04 -5.30 6.13
C ARG A 360 13.86 -6.53 6.48
N CYS A 361 13.31 -7.72 6.24
CA CYS A 361 14.00 -8.98 6.50
C CYS A 361 14.25 -9.76 5.21
N TRP A 362 15.49 -10.20 5.03
CA TRP A 362 15.89 -11.22 4.07
C TRP A 362 16.60 -12.38 4.77
N ARG A 363 16.56 -13.53 4.12
CA ARG A 363 17.31 -14.74 4.47
C ARG A 363 18.31 -15.06 3.37
N SER A 364 19.45 -15.62 3.76
CA SER A 364 20.44 -16.17 2.82
C SER A 364 19.82 -17.28 1.95
N THR A 365 20.37 -17.47 0.75
CA THR A 365 19.83 -18.38 -0.27
C THR A 365 19.92 -19.86 0.10
N ASN A 366 20.80 -20.22 1.04
CA ASN A 366 20.94 -21.57 1.58
C ASN A 366 19.85 -21.94 2.61
N ILE A 367 19.14 -20.97 3.19
CA ILE A 367 17.96 -21.25 4.03
C ILE A 367 16.84 -21.71 3.08
N GLN A 368 16.22 -22.87 3.29
CA GLN A 368 15.00 -23.25 2.54
C GLN A 368 13.75 -22.65 3.18
N SER A 369 13.57 -22.90 4.47
CA SER A 369 12.39 -22.46 5.24
C SER A 369 12.73 -22.30 6.72
N PHE A 370 11.85 -21.62 7.44
CA PHE A 370 11.89 -21.55 8.90
C PHE A 370 10.95 -22.59 9.50
N GLN A 371 11.51 -23.61 10.16
CA GLN A 371 10.81 -24.71 10.82
C GLN A 371 10.12 -24.24 12.12
N LEU A 372 10.70 -23.26 12.80
CA LEU A 372 10.15 -22.59 13.99
C LEU A 372 9.93 -21.11 13.69
N ASN A 373 8.99 -20.48 14.41
CA ASN A 373 8.72 -19.06 14.23
C ASN A 373 9.88 -18.21 14.79
N ILE A 374 10.34 -17.23 14.02
CA ILE A 374 11.17 -16.12 14.54
C ILE A 374 10.26 -15.25 15.41
N THR A 375 10.73 -14.84 16.58
CA THR A 375 9.98 -13.95 17.48
C THR A 375 10.54 -12.54 17.41
N VAL A 376 9.67 -11.55 17.20
CA VAL A 376 10.00 -10.12 17.21
C VAL A 376 9.48 -9.53 18.52
N SER A 377 10.34 -8.84 19.25
CA SER A 377 9.96 -7.94 20.33
C SER A 377 10.29 -6.52 19.90
N ALA A 378 9.33 -5.59 20.01
CA ALA A 378 9.54 -4.20 19.67
C ALA A 378 8.88 -3.28 20.70
N LEU A 379 9.45 -2.10 20.92
CA LEU A 379 8.76 -1.03 21.62
C LEU A 379 7.74 -0.39 20.67
N ILE A 380 6.56 -0.04 21.20
CA ILE A 380 5.47 0.59 20.46
C ILE A 380 4.99 1.91 21.06
N ASP A 381 4.54 2.77 20.16
CA ASP A 381 3.93 4.06 20.44
C ASP A 381 2.59 3.89 21.17
N ARG A 382 2.63 4.09 22.49
CA ARG A 382 1.47 3.99 23.40
C ARG A 382 0.76 5.33 23.65
N THR A 383 1.10 6.38 22.89
CA THR A 383 0.38 7.68 22.88
C THR A 383 -1.10 7.53 22.46
N TYR A 384 -1.44 6.40 21.84
CA TYR A 384 -2.77 6.04 21.40
C TYR A 384 -3.39 4.96 22.32
N PRO A 385 -4.66 5.09 22.75
CA PRO A 385 -5.36 4.05 23.51
C PRO A 385 -5.84 2.93 22.56
N HIS A 386 -4.90 2.14 22.03
CA HIS A 386 -5.21 0.94 21.27
C HIS A 386 -5.75 -0.16 22.19
N ILE A 387 -6.77 -0.90 21.72
CA ILE A 387 -7.16 -2.15 22.37
C ILE A 387 -6.13 -3.20 21.96
N GLU A 388 -5.71 -4.06 22.89
CA GLU A 388 -4.64 -5.04 22.67
C GLU A 388 -4.90 -5.99 21.46
N GLY A 389 -6.17 -6.25 21.14
CA GLY A 389 -6.59 -7.06 19.99
C GLY A 389 -6.51 -6.36 18.62
N ASP A 390 -6.25 -5.06 18.59
CA ASP A 390 -6.18 -4.23 17.38
C ASP A 390 -4.74 -4.14 16.85
N ILE A 391 -3.76 -4.44 17.70
CA ILE A 391 -2.35 -4.44 17.36
C ILE A 391 -2.02 -5.79 16.73
N CYS A 392 -1.35 -5.78 15.57
CA CYS A 392 -0.84 -7.00 14.95
C CYS A 392 0.57 -6.77 14.39
N LEU A 393 1.39 -7.82 14.42
CA LEU A 393 2.56 -7.88 13.55
C LEU A 393 2.06 -8.07 12.11
N ALA A 394 2.33 -7.09 11.27
CA ALA A 394 1.97 -7.09 9.87
C ALA A 394 3.20 -7.17 8.99
N SER A 395 3.00 -7.71 7.79
CA SER A 395 3.95 -7.61 6.70
C SER A 395 3.37 -6.78 5.56
N SER A 396 4.26 -6.21 4.76
CA SER A 396 3.94 -5.62 3.47
C SER A 396 4.91 -6.14 2.42
N THR A 397 4.37 -6.46 1.25
CA THR A 397 5.15 -6.73 0.04
C THR A 397 5.00 -5.59 -0.94
N THR A 398 6.13 -5.18 -1.50
CA THR A 398 6.32 -4.19 -2.58
C THR A 398 5.28 -4.30 -3.69
N VAL A 399 4.93 -5.53 -4.09
CA VAL A 399 3.99 -5.82 -5.19
C VAL A 399 2.57 -5.31 -4.91
N ASN A 400 2.13 -5.28 -3.64
CA ASN A 400 0.75 -4.94 -3.30
C ASN A 400 0.60 -3.51 -2.74
N GLY A 401 1.63 -2.95 -2.10
CA GLY A 401 1.53 -1.65 -1.43
C GLY A 401 0.48 -1.64 -0.31
N GLU A 402 0.29 -2.77 0.37
CA GLU A 402 -0.70 -2.95 1.43
C GLU A 402 -0.09 -3.55 2.70
N TRP A 403 -0.51 -3.04 3.85
CA TRP A 403 -0.25 -3.67 5.14
C TRP A 403 -1.20 -4.83 5.39
N ARG A 404 -0.66 -6.00 5.78
CA ARG A 404 -1.46 -7.19 6.09
C ARG A 404 -0.94 -7.85 7.38
N CYS A 405 -1.80 -7.97 8.40
CA CYS A 405 -1.48 -8.78 9.58
C CYS A 405 -1.09 -10.20 9.16
N ILE A 406 -0.02 -10.75 9.76
CA ILE A 406 0.40 -12.14 9.52
C ILE A 406 -0.74 -13.12 9.82
N HIS A 407 -1.48 -12.83 10.89
CA HIS A 407 -2.75 -13.46 11.23
C HIS A 407 -3.90 -12.61 10.68
N HIS A 408 -4.31 -12.92 9.45
CA HIS A 408 -5.28 -12.15 8.69
C HIS A 408 -6.69 -12.22 9.31
N LEU A 409 -7.11 -13.39 9.80
CA LEU A 409 -8.39 -13.56 10.46
C LEU A 409 -8.32 -13.11 11.92
N TYR A 410 -9.38 -12.46 12.40
CA TYR A 410 -9.50 -12.13 13.82
C TYR A 410 -9.42 -13.36 14.72
N SER A 411 -10.00 -14.49 14.32
CA SER A 411 -9.88 -15.76 15.05
C SER A 411 -8.44 -16.27 15.14
N GLU A 412 -7.60 -16.00 14.13
CA GLU A 412 -6.18 -16.34 14.17
C GLU A 412 -5.41 -15.38 15.09
N ARG A 413 -5.76 -14.09 15.13
CA ARG A 413 -5.20 -13.12 16.08
C ARG A 413 -5.58 -13.44 17.52
N VAL A 414 -6.81 -13.88 17.78
CA VAL A 414 -7.24 -14.32 19.11
C VAL A 414 -6.56 -15.63 19.53
N ALA A 415 -6.24 -16.51 18.56
CA ALA A 415 -5.49 -17.74 18.83
C ALA A 415 -3.97 -17.52 18.96
N ASN A 416 -3.44 -16.45 18.38
CA ASN A 416 -2.02 -16.05 18.41
C ASN A 416 -1.94 -14.56 18.79
N PRO A 417 -2.34 -14.18 20.02
CA PRO A 417 -2.38 -12.80 20.44
C PRO A 417 -0.96 -12.22 20.50
N VAL A 418 -0.84 -10.91 20.25
CA VAL A 418 0.40 -10.20 20.54
C VAL A 418 0.56 -10.11 22.06
N THR A 419 1.74 -10.45 22.58
CA THR A 419 2.02 -10.35 24.01
C THR A 419 2.47 -8.93 24.32
N LEU A 420 1.70 -8.20 25.13
CA LEU A 420 2.04 -6.83 25.55
C LEU A 420 2.62 -6.85 26.98
N SER A 421 3.78 -6.23 27.15
CA SER A 421 4.50 -6.15 28.42
C SER A 421 5.10 -4.75 28.56
N GLY A 422 4.36 -3.84 29.19
CA GLY A 422 4.68 -2.40 29.13
C GLY A 422 4.71 -1.92 27.67
N SER A 423 5.60 -0.97 27.34
CA SER A 423 5.80 -0.48 25.97
C SER A 423 6.26 -1.55 24.98
N SER A 424 6.70 -2.73 25.43
CA SER A 424 7.09 -3.84 24.55
C SER A 424 5.87 -4.64 24.07
N VAL A 425 5.86 -4.96 22.78
CA VAL A 425 4.97 -5.92 22.14
C VAL A 425 5.78 -7.06 21.52
N THR A 426 5.30 -8.29 21.63
CA THR A 426 5.97 -9.47 21.10
C THR A 426 5.02 -10.30 20.23
N ALA A 427 5.50 -10.74 19.07
CA ALA A 427 4.78 -11.63 18.15
C ALA A 427 5.77 -12.47 17.34
N SER A 428 5.30 -13.45 16.57
CA SER A 428 6.19 -14.34 15.82
C SER A 428 5.79 -14.51 14.35
N PHE A 429 6.76 -14.80 13.49
CA PHE A 429 6.59 -14.93 12.04
C PHE A 429 7.46 -16.05 11.46
N ARG A 430 7.20 -16.48 10.22
CA ARG A 430 7.80 -17.69 9.60
C ARG A 430 8.54 -17.45 8.28
N THR A 431 8.64 -16.21 7.83
CA THR A 431 9.11 -15.90 6.47
C THR A 431 10.00 -14.67 6.48
N CYS A 432 11.12 -14.76 5.77
CA CYS A 432 11.82 -13.60 5.23
C CYS A 432 12.03 -13.89 3.73
N ASP A 433 12.16 -12.84 2.93
CA ASP A 433 12.38 -13.00 1.49
C ASP A 433 13.82 -13.48 1.21
N THR A 434 14.08 -14.11 0.08
CA THR A 434 15.45 -14.50 -0.30
C THR A 434 16.29 -13.26 -0.61
N LEU A 435 17.57 -13.25 -0.21
CA LEU A 435 18.52 -12.21 -0.61
C LEU A 435 18.55 -12.03 -2.14
N GLY A 436 18.45 -10.79 -2.61
CA GLY A 436 18.26 -10.45 -4.02
C GLY A 436 16.78 -10.31 -4.45
N GLY A 437 15.84 -10.76 -3.62
CA GLY A 437 14.43 -10.37 -3.68
C GLY A 437 14.19 -8.97 -3.11
N GLU A 438 12.98 -8.45 -3.26
CA GLU A 438 12.64 -7.11 -2.79
C GLU A 438 12.64 -6.98 -1.26
N GLY A 439 12.51 -8.08 -0.52
CA GLY A 439 12.51 -8.07 0.95
C GLY A 439 11.10 -7.92 1.53
N SER A 440 10.80 -8.70 2.56
CA SER A 440 9.55 -8.57 3.31
C SER A 440 9.71 -7.48 4.37
N VAL A 441 8.81 -6.50 4.36
CA VAL A 441 8.78 -5.40 5.36
C VAL A 441 7.85 -5.78 6.50
N TYR A 442 8.29 -5.56 7.74
CA TYR A 442 7.57 -5.91 8.97
C TYR A 442 7.47 -4.71 9.92
N ALA A 443 6.30 -4.57 10.54
CA ALA A 443 6.04 -3.62 11.62
C ALA A 443 4.89 -4.11 12.49
N PHE A 444 4.83 -3.67 13.74
CA PHE A 444 3.59 -3.69 14.49
C PHE A 444 2.73 -2.51 14.05
N ILE A 445 1.49 -2.81 13.67
CA ILE A 445 0.54 -1.83 13.18
C ILE A 445 -0.73 -1.82 14.01
N TYR A 446 -1.41 -0.68 14.01
CA TYR A 446 -2.82 -0.60 14.35
C TYR A 446 -3.68 -1.08 13.17
N ASN A 447 -4.45 -2.13 13.38
CA ASN A 447 -5.48 -2.60 12.47
C ASN A 447 -6.82 -2.61 13.20
N ALA A 448 -7.53 -1.48 13.09
CA ALA A 448 -8.81 -1.22 13.75
C ALA A 448 -9.73 -2.45 13.69
N PRO A 449 -10.32 -2.86 14.83
CA PRO A 449 -11.06 -4.09 14.89
C PRO A 449 -12.28 -3.92 14.00
N GLY A 450 -12.48 -4.89 13.10
CA GLY A 450 -13.84 -5.15 12.69
C GLY A 450 -14.59 -5.68 13.90
N ASP A 451 -15.83 -5.24 14.13
CA ASP A 451 -16.76 -6.03 14.94
C ASP A 451 -16.86 -7.43 14.31
N PHE A 452 -16.12 -8.37 14.88
CA PHE A 452 -16.08 -9.78 14.50
C PHE A 452 -17.08 -10.60 15.33
N THR A 453 -17.99 -9.92 16.02
CA THR A 453 -19.31 -10.44 16.43
C THR A 453 -20.28 -10.60 15.25
N GLN A 454 -19.84 -10.38 14.00
CA GLN A 454 -20.42 -11.12 12.87
C GLN A 454 -20.13 -12.62 13.05
N THR A 455 -21.04 -13.24 13.80
CA THR A 455 -21.44 -14.63 13.65
C THR A 455 -21.44 -15.02 12.18
N LYS A 456 -20.96 -16.25 11.91
CA LYS A 456 -20.56 -16.70 10.57
C LYS A 456 -21.74 -17.01 9.63
N ASP A 457 -22.94 -16.50 9.93
CA ASP A 457 -24.22 -17.07 9.48
C ASP A 457 -25.11 -16.16 8.60
N GLU A 458 -24.87 -14.83 8.50
CA GLU A 458 -25.79 -13.95 7.73
C GLU A 458 -25.36 -13.63 6.28
N ASN A 459 -24.09 -13.72 5.92
CA ASN A 459 -23.64 -13.31 4.58
C ASN A 459 -23.96 -14.32 3.44
N GLN A 460 -24.50 -15.51 3.74
CA GLN A 460 -25.14 -16.34 2.69
C GLN A 460 -26.58 -15.89 2.38
N LEU A 461 -27.29 -15.24 3.31
CA LEU A 461 -28.61 -14.65 3.05
C LEU A 461 -28.48 -13.38 2.20
N SER A 462 -27.46 -12.54 2.45
CA SER A 462 -27.23 -11.28 1.75
C SER A 462 -27.19 -11.38 0.20
N TYR A 463 -26.56 -12.42 -0.37
CA TYR A 463 -26.55 -12.56 -1.84
C TYR A 463 -27.93 -12.90 -2.41
N TRP A 464 -28.75 -13.68 -1.70
CA TRP A 464 -30.12 -13.95 -2.10
C TRP A 464 -31.02 -12.72 -1.86
N GLU A 465 -30.91 -12.05 -0.72
CA GLU A 465 -31.68 -10.82 -0.43
C GLU A 465 -31.34 -9.65 -1.37
N ARG A 466 -30.12 -9.55 -1.87
CA ARG A 466 -29.79 -8.50 -2.86
C ARG A 466 -30.25 -8.85 -4.28
N ASN A 467 -30.39 -10.13 -4.60
CA ASN A 467 -30.75 -10.62 -5.93
C ASN A 467 -32.15 -11.22 -6.03
N TRP A 468 -32.95 -11.28 -4.96
CA TRP A 468 -34.27 -11.94 -4.96
C TRP A 468 -35.21 -11.31 -5.99
N ILE A 469 -35.11 -9.99 -6.20
CA ILE A 469 -35.87 -9.26 -7.22
C ILE A 469 -35.50 -9.77 -8.63
N ILE A 470 -34.22 -10.02 -8.90
CA ILE A 470 -33.76 -10.55 -10.20
C ILE A 470 -34.24 -12.00 -10.37
N VAL A 471 -34.13 -12.82 -9.32
CA VAL A 471 -34.63 -14.21 -9.33
C VAL A 471 -36.15 -14.26 -9.54
N ALA A 472 -36.92 -13.39 -8.87
CA ALA A 472 -38.35 -13.27 -9.02
C ALA A 472 -38.76 -12.81 -10.43
N MET A 473 -38.04 -11.83 -11.00
CA MET A 473 -38.24 -11.38 -12.39
C MET A 473 -38.00 -12.51 -13.39
N ILE A 474 -36.95 -13.32 -13.21
CA ILE A 474 -36.67 -14.50 -14.04
C ILE A 474 -37.80 -15.54 -13.88
N LEU A 475 -38.26 -15.81 -12.66
CA LEU A 475 -39.38 -16.73 -12.41
C LEU A 475 -40.68 -16.29 -13.08
N ILE A 476 -41.02 -15.00 -13.02
CA ILE A 476 -42.19 -14.42 -13.70
C ILE A 476 -42.03 -14.49 -15.23
N ALA A 477 -40.84 -14.23 -15.76
CA ALA A 477 -40.54 -14.39 -17.18
C ALA A 477 -40.70 -15.85 -17.65
N CYS A 478 -40.23 -16.82 -16.87
CA CYS A 478 -40.43 -18.26 -17.17
C CYS A 478 -41.91 -18.66 -17.11
N LEU A 479 -42.68 -18.20 -16.11
CA LEU A 479 -44.11 -18.51 -15.99
C LEU A 479 -44.94 -17.89 -17.12
N THR A 480 -44.63 -16.66 -17.53
CA THR A 480 -45.30 -16.00 -18.67
C THR A 480 -44.96 -16.66 -20.00
N LEU A 481 -43.69 -17.04 -20.24
CA LEU A 481 -43.31 -17.84 -21.41
C LEU A 481 -44.03 -19.21 -21.44
N PHE A 482 -44.14 -19.88 -20.28
CA PHE A 482 -44.83 -21.16 -20.17
C PHE A 482 -46.34 -21.03 -20.47
N ALA A 483 -46.99 -19.97 -19.96
CA ALA A 483 -48.38 -19.64 -20.28
C ALA A 483 -48.58 -19.34 -21.78
N CYS A 484 -47.65 -18.59 -22.40
CA CYS A 484 -47.65 -18.34 -23.85
C CYS A 484 -47.48 -19.64 -24.66
N LEU A 485 -46.63 -20.56 -24.21
CA LEU A 485 -46.46 -21.89 -24.83
C LEU A 485 -47.74 -22.73 -24.75
N ILE A 486 -48.38 -22.80 -23.58
CA ILE A 486 -49.67 -23.49 -23.41
C ILE A 486 -50.74 -22.87 -24.31
N TYR A 487 -50.85 -21.54 -24.32
CA TYR A 487 -51.77 -20.82 -25.20
C TYR A 487 -51.50 -21.10 -26.69
N TYR A 488 -50.23 -21.11 -27.10
CA TYR A 488 -49.83 -21.42 -28.48
C TYR A 488 -50.20 -22.85 -28.88
N LEU A 489 -49.90 -23.84 -28.03
CA LEU A 489 -50.28 -25.24 -28.26
C LEU A 489 -51.80 -25.42 -28.34
N TRP A 490 -52.55 -24.80 -27.42
CA TRP A 490 -54.01 -24.82 -27.43
C TRP A 490 -54.59 -24.15 -28.69
N ARG A 491 -54.01 -23.03 -29.11
CA ARG A 491 -54.38 -22.31 -30.34
C ARG A 491 -54.05 -23.14 -31.59
N GLN A 492 -52.93 -23.85 -31.63
CA GLN A 492 -52.58 -24.77 -32.72
C GLN A 492 -53.54 -25.96 -32.80
N LEU A 493 -53.95 -26.55 -31.67
CA LEU A 493 -54.99 -27.59 -31.63
C LEU A 493 -56.33 -27.07 -32.19
N ARG A 494 -56.74 -25.85 -31.79
CA ARG A 494 -57.95 -25.20 -32.30
C ARG A 494 -57.87 -24.87 -33.80
N TYR A 495 -56.70 -24.50 -34.32
CA TYR A 495 -56.51 -24.33 -35.77
C TYR A 495 -56.56 -25.65 -36.52
N ARG A 496 -55.96 -26.74 -35.99
CA ARG A 496 -56.08 -28.08 -36.59
C ARG A 496 -57.54 -28.53 -36.73
N GLU A 497 -58.38 -28.21 -35.76
CA GLU A 497 -59.82 -28.49 -35.84
C GLU A 497 -60.53 -27.65 -36.90
N LYS A 498 -60.23 -26.33 -36.98
CA LYS A 498 -60.74 -25.47 -38.07
C LYS A 498 -60.29 -25.95 -39.45
N TYR A 499 -59.03 -26.37 -39.62
CA TYR A 499 -58.54 -26.95 -40.87
C TYR A 499 -59.28 -28.25 -41.23
N LYS A 500 -59.56 -29.14 -40.27
CA LYS A 500 -60.39 -30.34 -40.49
C LYS A 500 -61.84 -30.03 -40.89
N ILE A 501 -62.37 -28.85 -40.57
CA ILE A 501 -63.70 -28.40 -40.99
C ILE A 501 -63.63 -27.74 -42.38
N ALA A 502 -62.63 -26.90 -42.63
CA ALA A 502 -62.40 -26.26 -43.92
C ALA A 502 -62.09 -27.29 -45.04
N ASP A 503 -61.28 -28.30 -44.73
CA ASP A 503 -60.94 -29.39 -45.65
C ASP A 503 -62.16 -30.25 -46.00
N ARG A 504 -63.08 -30.52 -45.05
CA ARG A 504 -64.38 -31.14 -45.36
C ARG A 504 -65.18 -30.28 -46.34
N LYS A 505 -65.34 -28.98 -46.06
CA LYS A 505 -66.04 -28.05 -46.96
C LYS A 505 -65.40 -27.95 -48.35
N LEU A 506 -64.08 -28.06 -48.45
CA LEU A 506 -63.35 -28.10 -49.73
C LEU A 506 -63.62 -29.40 -50.48
N ARG A 507 -63.65 -30.55 -49.80
CA ARG A 507 -64.04 -31.83 -50.42
C ARG A 507 -65.52 -31.82 -50.86
N ASP A 508 -66.41 -31.28 -50.05
CA ASP A 508 -67.84 -31.14 -50.39
C ASP A 508 -68.00 -30.27 -51.65
N LYS A 509 -67.34 -29.11 -51.71
CA LYS A 509 -67.32 -28.25 -52.90
C LYS A 509 -66.64 -28.90 -54.11
N LYS A 510 -65.64 -29.75 -53.91
CA LYS A 510 -65.00 -30.48 -55.02
C LYS A 510 -65.92 -31.55 -55.58
N MET A 511 -66.64 -32.30 -54.74
CA MET A 511 -67.70 -33.22 -55.19
C MET A 511 -68.85 -32.46 -55.86
N GLU A 512 -69.18 -31.25 -55.41
CA GLU A 512 -70.17 -30.40 -56.06
C GLU A 512 -69.70 -29.90 -57.44
N LEU A 513 -68.42 -29.55 -57.60
CA LEU A 513 -67.80 -29.21 -58.89
C LEU A 513 -67.74 -30.41 -59.84
N GLU A 514 -67.33 -31.59 -59.37
CA GLU A 514 -67.35 -32.84 -60.16
C GLU A 514 -68.79 -33.20 -60.59
N ARG A 515 -69.79 -32.91 -59.74
CA ARG A 515 -71.22 -33.03 -60.10
C ARG A 515 -71.67 -31.99 -61.12
N MET A 516 -71.19 -30.74 -61.02
CA MET A 516 -71.44 -29.71 -62.04
C MET A 516 -70.75 -30.02 -63.37
N GLU A 517 -69.59 -30.67 -63.37
CA GLU A 517 -68.89 -31.12 -64.57
C GLU A 517 -69.67 -32.24 -65.29
N GLN A 518 -70.21 -33.21 -64.53
CA GLN A 518 -71.11 -34.24 -65.09
C GLN A 518 -72.46 -33.70 -65.61
N VAL A 519 -72.95 -32.57 -65.08
CA VAL A 519 -74.23 -31.96 -65.49
C VAL A 519 -74.05 -30.86 -66.55
N GLY A 520 -72.87 -30.25 -66.64
CA GLY A 520 -72.56 -29.09 -67.48
C GLY A 520 -72.04 -29.41 -68.88
N ALA A 521 -71.76 -30.67 -69.20
CA ALA A 521 -71.15 -31.09 -70.47
C ALA A 521 -72.06 -30.98 -71.71
N ASN A 522 -73.09 -30.12 -71.71
CA ASN A 522 -73.98 -29.95 -72.86
C ASN A 522 -74.66 -28.56 -72.99
N ALA A 523 -73.87 -27.48 -72.84
CA ALA A 523 -74.13 -26.18 -73.48
C ALA A 523 -72.83 -25.34 -73.44
N GLY A 524 -72.46 -24.56 -74.45
CA GLY A 524 -73.22 -24.29 -75.68
C GLY A 524 -73.00 -22.90 -76.27
N ASN A 525 -71.74 -22.45 -76.37
CA ASN A 525 -71.28 -21.35 -77.25
C ASN A 525 -71.69 -19.90 -76.88
N VAL A 526 -70.87 -18.94 -77.34
CA VAL A 526 -71.02 -17.46 -77.29
C VAL A 526 -71.02 -16.84 -75.88
N GLY A 527 -70.23 -15.80 -75.56
CA GLY A 527 -69.19 -15.09 -76.31
C GLY A 527 -68.64 -13.90 -75.48
N THR A 528 -67.48 -13.37 -75.88
CA THR A 528 -66.98 -11.99 -75.66
C THR A 528 -67.31 -11.26 -74.34
N GLU A 529 -66.32 -11.04 -73.46
CA GLU A 529 -65.71 -9.71 -73.21
C GLU A 529 -64.64 -9.72 -72.09
N ASP A 530 -63.74 -8.73 -72.17
CA ASP A 530 -62.83 -8.17 -71.17
C ASP A 530 -61.89 -9.07 -70.34
N VAL A 531 -60.67 -9.19 -70.89
CA VAL A 531 -59.43 -9.29 -70.11
C VAL A 531 -59.28 -8.03 -69.23
N THR A 532 -59.65 -8.14 -67.96
CA THR A 532 -59.27 -7.14 -66.94
C THR A 532 -57.91 -7.51 -66.37
N MET A 533 -56.91 -6.65 -66.64
CA MET A 533 -55.51 -6.88 -66.27
C MET A 533 -55.30 -6.89 -64.75
N GLU A 534 -54.29 -7.65 -64.31
CA GLU A 534 -53.89 -7.77 -62.91
C GLU A 534 -53.56 -6.40 -62.29
N ASN A 535 -54.13 -6.12 -61.11
CA ASN A 535 -53.84 -4.90 -60.37
C ASN A 535 -52.36 -4.86 -59.97
N SER A 536 -51.73 -3.70 -60.19
CA SER A 536 -50.29 -3.50 -60.02
C SER A 536 -49.84 -3.75 -58.57
N PRO A 537 -48.69 -4.42 -58.33
CA PRO A 537 -48.26 -4.83 -56.99
C PRO A 537 -48.00 -3.68 -56.00
N LEU A 538 -47.92 -2.42 -56.45
CA LEU A 538 -47.89 -1.26 -55.56
C LEU A 538 -49.20 -1.00 -54.81
N GLN A 539 -50.38 -1.32 -55.39
CA GLN A 539 -51.66 -1.05 -54.72
C GLN A 539 -51.86 -1.93 -53.47
N MET A 540 -51.41 -3.19 -53.50
CA MET A 540 -51.41 -4.03 -52.29
C MET A 540 -50.48 -3.53 -51.19
N GLN A 541 -49.40 -2.79 -51.51
CA GLN A 541 -48.54 -2.20 -50.48
C GLN A 541 -49.18 -0.97 -49.83
N VAL A 542 -49.84 -0.11 -50.61
CA VAL A 542 -50.50 1.10 -50.08
C VAL A 542 -51.70 0.73 -49.19
N ASP A 543 -52.56 -0.20 -49.63
CA ASP A 543 -53.70 -0.65 -48.83
C ASP A 543 -53.28 -1.35 -47.53
N ASN A 544 -52.16 -2.09 -47.54
CA ASN A 544 -51.64 -2.76 -46.35
C ASN A 544 -50.96 -1.77 -45.37
N MET A 545 -50.34 -0.69 -45.87
CA MET A 545 -49.83 0.40 -45.01
C MET A 545 -50.96 1.20 -44.37
N ASN A 546 -51.99 1.58 -45.13
CA ASN A 546 -53.14 2.31 -44.59
C ASN A 546 -53.83 1.51 -43.47
N LYS A 547 -53.96 0.19 -43.65
CA LYS A 547 -54.54 -0.71 -42.63
C LYS A 547 -53.68 -0.91 -41.39
N MET A 548 -52.37 -0.68 -41.47
CA MET A 548 -51.49 -0.63 -40.29
C MET A 548 -51.56 0.71 -39.57
N MET A 549 -51.72 1.84 -40.28
CA MET A 549 -51.95 3.14 -39.61
C MET A 549 -53.30 3.19 -38.87
N GLU A 550 -54.35 2.58 -39.41
CA GLU A 550 -55.69 2.59 -38.80
C GLU A 550 -55.85 1.60 -37.62
N SER A 551 -54.86 0.73 -37.36
CA SER A 551 -54.86 -0.22 -36.23
C SER A 551 -53.92 0.15 -35.09
N VAL A 552 -53.29 1.32 -35.14
CA VAL A 552 -52.43 1.86 -34.09
C VAL A 552 -53.18 2.98 -33.35
N ILE A 553 -53.39 2.76 -32.05
CA ILE A 553 -54.16 3.61 -31.10
C ILE A 553 -55.68 3.34 -31.13
N ASP A 554 -56.09 2.32 -30.38
CA ASP A 554 -57.43 2.27 -29.78
C ASP A 554 -57.58 3.46 -28.80
N PRO A 555 -58.50 4.41 -29.02
CA PRO A 555 -58.60 5.62 -28.21
C PRO A 555 -58.94 5.33 -26.74
N ALA A 556 -59.63 4.23 -26.44
CA ALA A 556 -59.91 3.83 -25.05
C ALA A 556 -58.62 3.52 -24.27
N ARG A 557 -57.61 2.97 -24.97
CA ARG A 557 -56.31 2.60 -24.39
C ARG A 557 -55.40 3.81 -24.20
N LEU A 558 -55.58 4.86 -25.00
CA LEU A 558 -54.91 6.14 -24.81
C LEU A 558 -55.49 6.89 -23.58
N GLU A 559 -56.82 6.85 -23.41
CA GLU A 559 -57.48 7.43 -22.23
C GLU A 559 -57.08 6.72 -20.93
N GLU A 560 -56.93 5.39 -20.95
CA GLU A 560 -56.43 4.58 -19.82
C GLU A 560 -54.99 4.97 -19.43
N LEU A 561 -54.10 5.16 -20.42
CA LEU A 561 -52.72 5.61 -20.18
C LEU A 561 -52.66 7.03 -19.60
N CYS A 562 -53.49 7.97 -20.08
CA CYS A 562 -53.57 9.31 -19.52
C CYS A 562 -54.03 9.28 -18.06
N LYS A 563 -55.08 8.50 -17.72
CA LYS A 563 -55.56 8.35 -16.33
C LYS A 563 -54.50 7.75 -15.41
N ALA A 564 -53.75 6.75 -15.88
CA ALA A 564 -52.65 6.16 -15.11
C ALA A 564 -51.51 7.17 -14.87
N GLN A 565 -51.22 8.03 -15.85
CA GLN A 565 -50.21 9.09 -15.72
C GLN A 565 -50.66 10.19 -14.73
N ASP A 566 -51.93 10.59 -14.76
CA ASP A 566 -52.49 11.56 -13.82
C ASP A 566 -52.54 11.01 -12.37
N GLU A 567 -52.88 9.72 -12.19
CA GLU A 567 -52.83 9.08 -10.88
C GLU A 567 -51.39 9.00 -10.33
N ALA A 568 -50.41 8.69 -11.18
CA ALA A 568 -49.00 8.69 -10.81
C ALA A 568 -48.49 10.10 -10.46
N LEU A 569 -48.93 11.12 -11.19
CA LEU A 569 -48.61 12.52 -10.90
C LEU A 569 -49.19 12.95 -9.53
N ASN A 570 -50.46 12.62 -9.27
CA ASN A 570 -51.14 12.94 -8.01
C ASN A 570 -50.49 12.24 -6.80
N LYS A 571 -50.08 10.97 -6.94
CA LYS A 571 -49.30 10.28 -5.88
C LYS A 571 -47.96 10.95 -5.62
N ARG A 572 -47.29 11.43 -6.68
CA ARG A 572 -46.02 12.14 -6.55
C ARG A 572 -46.17 13.51 -5.90
N THR A 573 -47.22 14.27 -6.19
CA THR A 573 -47.48 15.56 -5.53
C THR A 573 -47.84 15.38 -4.05
N ALA A 574 -48.66 14.37 -3.71
CA ALA A 574 -48.96 14.04 -2.32
C ALA A 574 -47.71 13.67 -1.51
N TYR A 575 -46.82 12.84 -2.07
CA TYR A 575 -45.54 12.49 -1.44
C TYR A 575 -44.60 13.69 -1.26
N ILE A 576 -44.59 14.64 -2.21
CA ILE A 576 -43.81 15.87 -2.07
C ILE A 576 -44.37 16.76 -0.95
N SER A 577 -45.69 16.85 -0.78
CA SER A 577 -46.27 17.61 0.35
C SER A 577 -45.99 16.98 1.72
N ASP A 578 -45.96 15.64 1.79
CA ASP A 578 -45.64 14.90 3.02
C ASP A 578 -44.19 15.18 3.48
N LEU A 579 -43.23 15.09 2.55
CA LEU A 579 -41.83 15.49 2.78
C LEU A 579 -41.66 16.97 3.17
N GLN A 580 -42.52 17.87 2.69
CA GLN A 580 -42.51 19.27 3.09
C GLN A 580 -43.07 19.49 4.51
N GLU A 581 -43.98 18.64 4.97
CA GLU A 581 -44.47 18.67 6.36
C GLU A 581 -43.41 18.15 7.32
N ASP A 582 -42.76 17.02 6.99
CA ASP A 582 -41.73 16.43 7.84
C ASP A 582 -40.47 17.30 7.96
N ASN A 583 -40.04 17.97 6.88
CA ASN A 583 -38.98 18.98 6.98
C ASN A 583 -39.34 20.12 7.94
N LYS A 584 -40.60 20.60 7.93
CA LYS A 584 -41.05 21.63 8.89
C LYS A 584 -41.08 21.13 10.34
N LYS A 585 -41.45 19.85 10.57
CA LYS A 585 -41.36 19.24 11.91
C LYS A 585 -39.91 19.18 12.39
N LEU A 586 -38.98 18.81 11.51
CA LEU A 586 -37.56 18.72 11.82
C LEU A 586 -36.94 20.11 12.10
N GLU A 587 -37.28 21.13 11.30
CA GLU A 587 -36.89 22.52 11.55
C GLU A 587 -37.41 23.02 12.91
N GLY A 588 -38.66 22.69 13.26
CA GLY A 588 -39.23 23.00 14.58
C GLY A 588 -38.48 22.33 15.74
N GLN A 589 -38.08 21.06 15.59
CA GLN A 589 -37.27 20.35 16.59
C GLN A 589 -35.87 20.96 16.74
N LEU A 590 -35.21 21.31 15.63
CA LEU A 590 -33.90 21.98 15.65
C LEU A 590 -33.96 23.35 16.32
N MET A 591 -35.03 24.12 16.08
CA MET A 591 -35.23 25.42 16.75
C MET A 591 -35.44 25.25 18.26
N LEU A 592 -36.17 24.22 18.68
CA LEU A 592 -36.42 23.92 20.09
C LEU A 592 -35.13 23.47 20.81
N LEU A 593 -34.33 22.59 20.19
CA LEU A 593 -33.01 22.20 20.68
C LEU A 593 -32.05 23.39 20.78
N ARG A 594 -32.03 24.26 19.77
CA ARG A 594 -31.20 25.48 19.79
C ARG A 594 -31.54 26.41 20.95
N ASN A 595 -32.84 26.60 21.22
CA ASN A 595 -33.30 27.40 22.34
C ASN A 595 -32.95 26.75 23.69
N GLN A 596 -33.00 25.41 23.81
CA GLN A 596 -32.55 24.69 25.01
C GLN A 596 -31.05 24.86 25.27
N ILE A 597 -30.21 24.84 24.22
CA ILE A 597 -28.77 25.08 24.35
C ILE A 597 -28.51 26.52 24.83
N GLN A 598 -29.19 27.52 24.26
CA GLN A 598 -29.03 28.92 24.68
C GLN A 598 -29.53 29.18 26.11
N ASP A 599 -30.60 28.51 26.56
CA ASP A 599 -31.10 28.59 27.95
C ASP A 599 -30.15 27.87 28.92
N ALA A 600 -29.48 26.78 28.51
CA ALA A 600 -28.44 26.13 29.31
C ALA A 600 -27.17 27.00 29.43
N GLU A 601 -26.76 27.65 28.34
CA GLU A 601 -25.64 28.61 28.28
C GLU A 601 -25.92 29.84 29.19
N GLN A 602 -27.11 30.44 29.10
CA GLN A 602 -27.50 31.57 29.97
C GLN A 602 -27.61 31.21 31.46
N ARG A 603 -27.75 29.93 31.80
CA ARG A 603 -27.78 29.45 33.20
C ARG A 603 -26.39 29.19 33.79
N GLY A 604 -25.31 29.40 33.04
CA GLY A 604 -23.94 29.22 33.53
C GLY A 604 -23.58 27.77 33.86
N LEU A 605 -24.32 26.79 33.33
CA LEU A 605 -24.15 25.35 33.61
C LEU A 605 -22.97 24.71 32.84
N LEU A 606 -22.10 25.52 32.25
CA LEU A 606 -20.93 25.09 31.47
C LEU A 606 -19.59 25.60 32.02
N ASP A 607 -19.60 26.44 33.06
CA ASP A 607 -18.42 27.11 33.64
C ASP A 607 -17.95 26.49 34.99
N GLU A 608 -18.00 25.16 35.13
CA GLU A 608 -17.29 24.45 36.20
C GLU A 608 -16.10 23.68 35.62
N GLU A 609 -14.97 24.39 35.43
CA GLU A 609 -13.66 23.73 35.32
C GLU A 609 -13.30 23.05 36.66
N PRO A 610 -13.01 21.74 36.68
CA PRO A 610 -12.51 21.08 37.88
C PRO A 610 -11.04 21.45 38.11
N THR A 611 -10.78 22.22 39.17
CA THR A 611 -9.45 22.54 39.71
C THR A 611 -8.76 21.33 40.34
#